data_AF-A0A2N9XF39-F1
#
_entry.id   AF-A0A2N9XF39-F1
#
_cell.length_a   1.000
_cell.length_b   1.000
_cell.length_c   1.000
_cell.angle_alpha   90.00
_cell.angle_beta   90.00
_cell.angle_gamma   90.00
#
_symmetry.space_group_name_H-M   'P 1'
#
loop_
_entity.id
_entity.type
_entity.pdbx_description
1 polymer ?
#
loop_
_entity_poly.entity_id
_entity_poly.type
_entity_poly.pdbx_seq_one_letter_code
_entity_poly.pdbx_strand_id
1 'polypeptide(L)'
;MRTEEFNKCREFLEGQIMRTPDNKELIAAYQKLLELKSIYDTEIHISMLDKKARRMEFQQQVQTTVSATENHEEGISTKDDVQNYNQLQLNQNNLMANQKNWYNYQRIQHHHFGDN
;
A
#
# COMPACT_ATOMS: atom_id res chain seq x y z
N MET A 1 3.04 16.79 -4.41
CA MET A 1 4.19 17.49 -4.99
C MET A 1 5.45 16.97 -4.33
N ARG A 2 6.41 16.44 -5.09
CA ARG A 2 7.65 15.94 -4.49
C ARG A 2 8.47 17.11 -3.95
N THR A 3 9.27 16.86 -2.92
CA THR A 3 10.07 17.90 -2.24
C THR A 3 10.97 18.67 -3.21
N GLU A 4 11.56 17.98 -4.20
CA GLU A 4 12.44 18.61 -5.18
C GLU A 4 11.69 19.61 -6.09
N GLU A 5 10.49 19.25 -6.55
CA GLU A 5 9.65 20.10 -7.41
C GLU A 5 9.16 21.32 -6.63
N PHE A 6 8.77 21.13 -5.36
CA PHE A 6 8.40 22.22 -4.47
C PHE A 6 9.55 23.22 -4.29
N ASN A 7 10.76 22.73 -4.02
CA ASN A 7 11.92 23.59 -3.80
C ASN A 7 12.26 24.41 -5.05
N LYS A 8 12.23 23.80 -6.25
CA LYS A 8 12.46 24.51 -7.52
C LYS A 8 11.44 25.62 -7.75
N CYS A 9 10.15 25.33 -7.55
CA CYS A 9 9.09 26.34 -7.70
C CYS A 9 9.22 27.45 -6.65
N ARG A 10 9.56 27.09 -5.40
CA ARG A 10 9.75 28.04 -4.30
C ARG A 10 10.89 29.00 -4.59
N GLU A 11 12.07 28.47 -4.95
CA GLU A 11 13.26 29.29 -5.26
C GLU A 11 13.04 30.20 -6.46
N PHE A 12 12.35 29.70 -7.49
CA PHE A 12 11.96 30.52 -8.64
C PHE A 12 11.08 31.70 -8.21
N LEU A 13 10.01 31.44 -7.46
CA LEU A 13 9.09 32.48 -7.00
C LEU A 13 9.77 33.48 -6.06
N GLU A 14 10.59 33.00 -5.12
CA GLU A 14 11.40 33.86 -4.24
C GLU A 14 12.31 34.79 -5.07
N GLY A 15 12.98 34.25 -6.08
CA GLY A 15 13.81 35.03 -7.00
C GLY A 15 13.03 36.11 -7.77
N GLN A 16 11.80 35.84 -8.18
CA GLN A 16 10.94 36.83 -8.85
C GLN A 16 10.39 37.88 -7.88
N ILE A 17 10.00 37.47 -6.67
CA ILE A 17 9.50 38.38 -5.62
C ILE A 17 10.60 39.35 -5.18
N MET A 18 11.84 38.88 -5.00
CA MET A 18 12.96 39.77 -4.65
C MET A 18 13.21 40.85 -5.73
N ARG A 19 12.91 40.54 -7.00
CA ARG A 19 13.06 41.48 -8.12
C ARG A 19 11.85 42.40 -8.30
N THR A 20 10.67 41.95 -7.87
CA THR A 20 9.39 42.66 -8.05
C THR A 20 8.51 42.53 -6.79
N PRO A 21 8.92 43.15 -5.67
CA PRO A 21 8.29 42.92 -4.36
C PRO A 21 6.82 43.39 -4.28
N ASP A 22 6.43 44.35 -5.12
CA ASP A 22 5.07 44.88 -5.15
C ASP A 22 4.10 44.02 -6.01
N ASN A 23 4.62 42.99 -6.68
CA ASN A 23 3.81 42.12 -7.51
C ASN A 23 2.98 41.15 -6.63
N LYS A 24 1.73 41.56 -6.38
CA LYS A 24 0.76 40.80 -5.59
C LYS A 24 0.45 39.42 -6.17
N GLU A 25 0.53 39.24 -7.49
CA GLU A 25 0.28 37.94 -8.12
C GLU A 25 1.38 36.93 -7.78
N LEU A 26 2.64 37.37 -7.74
CA LEU A 26 3.75 36.50 -7.33
C LEU A 26 3.64 36.09 -5.86
N ILE A 27 3.25 37.02 -4.99
CA ILE A 27 3.00 36.72 -3.57
C ILE A 27 1.83 35.73 -3.45
N ALA A 28 0.74 35.93 -4.19
CA ALA A 28 -0.40 35.03 -4.18
C ALA A 28 -0.03 33.63 -4.72
N ALA A 29 0.77 33.55 -5.79
CA ALA A 29 1.27 32.30 -6.33
C ALA A 29 2.16 31.56 -5.31
N TYR A 30 3.01 32.30 -4.58
CA TYR A 30 3.84 31.74 -3.51
C TYR A 30 3.01 31.18 -2.36
N GLN A 31 1.97 31.90 -1.92
CA GLN A 31 1.02 31.41 -0.92
C GLN A 31 0.32 30.13 -1.42
N LYS A 32 -0.14 30.11 -2.67
CA LYS A 32 -0.78 28.94 -3.27
C LYS A 32 0.16 27.73 -3.32
N LEU A 33 1.44 27.94 -3.62
CA LEU A 33 2.44 26.88 -3.62
C LEU A 33 2.58 26.23 -2.23
N LEU A 34 2.58 27.03 -1.17
CA LEU A 34 2.63 26.53 0.22
C LEU A 34 1.36 25.73 0.57
N GLU A 35 0.18 26.22 0.18
CA GLU A 35 -1.09 25.49 0.37
C GLU A 35 -1.06 24.12 -0.31
N LEU A 36 -0.64 24.08 -1.57
CA LEU A 36 -0.56 22.84 -2.34
C LEU A 36 0.41 21.82 -1.71
N LYS A 37 1.52 22.32 -1.14
CA LYS A 37 2.46 21.45 -0.42
C LYS A 37 1.82 20.88 0.85
N SER A 38 1.14 21.72 1.63
CA SER A 38 0.44 21.30 2.85
C SER A 38 -0.65 20.25 2.57
N ILE A 39 -1.47 20.46 1.54
CA ILE A 39 -2.49 19.50 1.11
C ILE A 39 -1.85 18.17 0.74
N TYR A 40 -0.80 18.19 -0.08
CA TYR A 40 -0.13 16.96 -0.48
C TYR A 40 0.48 16.20 0.70
N ASP A 41 1.18 16.90 1.61
CA ASP A 41 1.80 16.27 2.78
C ASP A 41 0.73 15.64 3.69
N THR A 42 -0.43 16.29 3.81
CA THR A 42 -1.59 15.77 4.55
C THR A 42 -2.18 14.52 3.90
N GLU A 43 -2.41 14.54 2.58
CA GLU A 43 -2.92 13.38 1.83
C GLU A 43 -1.98 12.17 1.92
N ILE A 44 -0.67 12.40 1.83
CA ILE A 44 0.34 11.36 2.01
C ILE A 44 0.28 10.78 3.42
N HIS A 45 0.16 11.63 4.44
CA HIS A 45 0.04 11.18 5.83
C HIS A 45 -1.23 10.34 6.06
N ILE A 46 -2.38 10.78 5.54
CA ILE A 46 -3.65 10.02 5.60
C ILE A 46 -3.49 8.65 4.93
N SER A 47 -2.90 8.61 3.74
CA SER A 47 -2.66 7.37 3.00
C SER A 47 -1.77 6.39 3.77
N MET A 48 -0.73 6.90 4.46
CA MET A 48 0.13 6.08 5.30
C MET A 48 -0.61 5.51 6.51
N LEU A 49 -1.47 6.31 7.17
CA LEU A 49 -2.28 5.85 8.30
C LEU A 49 -3.28 4.76 7.88
N ASP A 50 -3.97 4.94 6.76
CA ASP A 50 -4.90 3.95 6.22
C ASP A 50 -4.20 2.63 5.83
N LYS A 51 -3.02 2.73 5.21
CA LYS A 51 -2.17 1.55 4.93
C LYS A 51 -1.74 0.84 6.22
N LYS A 52 -1.46 1.59 7.29
CA LYS A 52 -1.10 1.01 8.59
C LYS A 52 -2.30 0.33 9.24
N ALA A 53 -3.48 0.95 9.21
CA ALA A 53 -4.73 0.39 9.74
C ALA A 53 -5.03 -0.97 9.10
N ARG A 54 -5.05 -1.05 7.76
CA ARG A 54 -5.29 -2.30 7.04
C ARG A 54 -4.26 -3.39 7.36
N ARG A 55 -2.98 -3.03 7.58
CA ARG A 55 -1.96 -4.00 8.02
C ARG A 55 -2.21 -4.52 9.42
N MET A 56 -2.64 -3.66 10.34
CA MET A 56 -2.97 -4.06 11.71
C MET A 56 -4.21 -4.96 11.74
N GLU A 57 -5.25 -4.63 10.98
CA GLU A 57 -6.45 -5.47 10.83
C GLU A 57 -6.09 -6.86 10.29
N PHE A 58 -5.26 -6.92 9.24
CA PHE A 58 -4.79 -8.18 8.69
C PHE A 58 -4.01 -9.01 9.72
N GLN A 59 -3.08 -8.39 10.46
CA GLN A 59 -2.32 -9.09 11.49
C GLN A 59 -3.22 -9.60 12.62
N GLN A 60 -4.20 -8.80 13.06
CA GLN A 60 -5.16 -9.20 14.08
C GLN A 60 -6.03 -10.38 13.60
N GLN A 61 -6.48 -10.37 12.34
CA GLN A 61 -7.20 -11.49 11.75
C GLN A 61 -6.34 -12.75 11.72
N VAL A 62 -5.09 -12.67 11.25
CA VAL A 62 -4.16 -13.81 11.24
C VAL A 62 -3.96 -14.36 12.65
N GLN A 63 -3.68 -13.50 13.64
CA GLN A 63 -3.47 -13.93 15.02
C GLN A 63 -4.72 -14.59 15.62
N THR A 64 -5.90 -14.01 15.40
CA THR A 64 -7.18 -14.58 15.88
C THR A 64 -7.44 -15.95 15.26
N THR A 65 -7.11 -16.11 13.98
CA THR A 65 -7.29 -17.38 13.26
C THR A 65 -6.33 -18.45 13.80
N VAL A 66 -5.06 -18.10 14.07
CA VAL A 66 -4.06 -19.03 14.64
C VAL A 66 -4.47 -19.47 16.05
N SER A 67 -4.86 -18.54 16.92
CA SER A 67 -5.31 -18.87 18.27
C SER A 67 -6.62 -19.68 18.29
N ALA A 68 -7.52 -19.50 17.31
CA ALA A 68 -8.71 -20.32 17.18
C ALA A 68 -8.40 -21.76 16.75
N THR A 69 -7.40 -21.97 15.90
CA THR A 69 -6.93 -23.32 15.52
C THR A 69 -6.15 -24.03 16.63
N GLU A 70 -5.41 -23.30 17.47
CA GLU A 70 -4.63 -23.89 18.58
C GLU A 70 -5.50 -24.33 19.78
N ASN A 71 -6.72 -23.79 19.91
CA ASN A 71 -7.66 -24.17 20.97
C ASN A 71 -8.64 -25.29 20.56
N HIS A 72 -8.39 -26.00 19.45
CA HIS A 72 -9.20 -27.14 19.00
C HIS A 72 -8.47 -28.48 19.15
N GLU A 73 -7.82 -28.68 20.29
CA GLU A 73 -7.44 -30.01 20.78
C GLU A 73 -8.04 -30.21 22.16
N GLU A 74 -9.34 -30.53 22.22
CA GLU A 74 -9.86 -31.48 23.22
C GLU A 74 -11.33 -31.82 22.93
N GLY A 75 -11.56 -33.08 22.56
CA GLY A 75 -12.78 -33.80 22.90
C GLY A 75 -13.99 -33.63 21.98
N ILE A 76 -14.22 -34.65 21.14
CA ILE A 76 -15.39 -35.56 21.18
C ILE A 76 -15.71 -36.06 19.76
N SER A 77 -15.68 -37.39 19.67
CA SER A 77 -16.08 -38.24 18.55
C SER A 77 -17.57 -38.07 18.20
N THR A 78 -17.88 -37.75 16.95
CA THR A 78 -19.01 -38.36 16.23
C THR A 78 -18.73 -38.36 14.73
N LYS A 79 -18.76 -39.58 14.16
CA LYS A 79 -18.52 -39.90 12.77
C LYS A 79 -19.73 -39.48 11.92
N ASP A 80 -19.79 -38.25 11.41
CA ASP A 80 -20.71 -37.90 10.31
C ASP A 80 -20.24 -36.74 9.40
N ASP A 81 -19.19 -35.98 9.75
CA ASP A 81 -18.75 -34.78 9.00
C ASP A 81 -17.64 -34.99 7.95
N VAL A 82 -17.37 -36.23 7.52
CA VAL A 82 -16.21 -36.53 6.64
C VAL A 82 -16.39 -36.07 5.19
N GLN A 83 -17.61 -35.71 4.77
CA GLN A 83 -17.87 -35.32 3.37
C GLN A 83 -17.59 -33.82 3.07
N ASN A 84 -17.51 -32.94 4.08
CA ASN A 84 -17.33 -31.49 3.85
C ASN A 84 -15.84 -31.07 3.82
N TYR A 85 -14.96 -31.82 4.48
CA TYR A 85 -13.53 -31.48 4.55
C TYR A 85 -12.78 -31.59 3.21
N ASN A 86 -13.22 -32.44 2.29
CA ASN A 86 -12.58 -32.56 0.98
C ASN A 86 -12.91 -31.41 0.02
N GLN A 87 -14.04 -30.72 0.22
CA GLN A 87 -14.45 -29.63 -0.67
C GLN A 87 -13.79 -28.29 -0.31
N LEU A 88 -13.48 -28.08 0.98
CA LEU A 88 -12.74 -26.90 1.47
C LEU A 88 -11.23 -26.97 1.18
N GLN A 89 -10.61 -28.16 1.18
CA GLN A 89 -9.18 -28.29 0.84
C GLN A 89 -8.87 -28.07 -0.65
N LEU A 90 -9.81 -28.34 -1.55
CA LEU A 90 -9.65 -28.09 -2.99
C LEU A 90 -9.65 -26.58 -3.32
N ASN A 91 -10.34 -25.75 -2.54
CA ASN A 91 -10.35 -24.30 -2.74
C ASN A 91 -9.13 -23.57 -2.14
N GLN A 92 -8.46 -24.14 -1.13
CA GLN A 92 -7.23 -23.53 -0.59
C GLN A 92 -6.01 -23.75 -1.50
N ASN A 93 -5.90 -24.90 -2.17
CA ASN A 93 -4.79 -25.17 -3.08
C ASN A 93 -4.80 -24.27 -4.34
N ASN A 94 -5.97 -23.81 -4.78
CA ASN A 94 -6.09 -22.93 -5.95
C ASN A 94 -5.64 -21.48 -5.69
N LEU A 95 -5.75 -20.96 -4.46
CA LEU A 95 -5.28 -19.60 -4.16
C LEU A 95 -3.75 -19.52 -4.05
N MET A 96 -3.10 -20.51 -3.42
CA MET A 96 -1.64 -20.54 -3.28
C MET A 96 -0.92 -20.90 -4.59
N ALA A 97 -1.54 -21.71 -5.46
CA ALA A 97 -1.02 -22.00 -6.80
C ALA A 97 -1.02 -20.75 -7.70
N ASN A 98 -2.06 -19.92 -7.61
CA ASN A 98 -2.18 -18.69 -8.41
C ASN A 98 -1.11 -17.64 -8.02
N GLN A 99 -0.85 -17.44 -6.72
CA GLN A 99 0.23 -16.53 -6.28
C GLN A 99 1.63 -16.99 -6.67
N LYS A 100 1.93 -18.29 -6.56
CA LYS A 100 3.22 -18.84 -7.03
C LYS A 100 3.40 -18.69 -8.55
N ASN A 101 2.31 -18.82 -9.31
CA ASN A 101 2.33 -18.62 -10.76
C ASN A 101 2.57 -17.16 -11.14
N TRP A 102 1.97 -16.19 -10.43
CA TRP A 102 2.13 -14.78 -10.74
C TRP A 102 3.58 -14.28 -10.52
N TYR A 103 4.20 -14.68 -9.41
CA TYR A 103 5.61 -14.37 -9.13
C TYR A 103 6.58 -15.03 -10.12
N ASN A 104 6.30 -16.28 -10.55
CA ASN A 104 7.10 -16.94 -11.57
C ASN A 104 6.91 -16.32 -12.97
N TYR A 105 5.71 -15.88 -13.33
CA TYR A 105 5.45 -15.22 -14.61
C TYR A 105 6.24 -13.91 -14.73
N GLN A 106 6.27 -13.09 -13.68
CA GLN A 106 7.08 -11.86 -13.67
C GLN A 106 8.59 -12.13 -13.74
N ARG A 107 9.07 -13.19 -13.07
CA ARG A 107 10.50 -13.56 -13.11
C ARG A 107 10.95 -14.08 -14.49
N ILE A 108 10.10 -14.83 -15.18
CA ILE A 108 10.39 -15.38 -16.52
C ILE A 108 10.35 -14.28 -17.60
N GLN A 109 9.49 -13.26 -17.46
CA GLN A 109 9.45 -12.12 -18.39
C GLN A 109 10.69 -11.21 -18.28
N HIS A 110 11.32 -11.14 -17.11
CA HIS A 110 12.53 -10.33 -16.89
C HIS A 110 13.85 -11.01 -17.28
N HIS A 111 13.85 -12.30 -17.65
CA HIS A 111 15.06 -13.05 -18.04
C HIS A 111 15.22 -13.28 -19.56
N HIS A 112 14.32 -12.75 -20.41
CA HIS A 112 14.42 -12.90 -21.87
C HIS A 112 14.84 -11.60 -22.60
N PHE A 113 15.79 -10.85 -22.04
CA PHE A 113 16.47 -9.74 -22.75
C PHE A 113 18.00 -9.86 -22.67
N GLY A 114 18.51 -11.04 -22.99
CA GLY A 114 19.95 -11.24 -23.13
C GLY A 114 20.31 -12.71 -23.16
N ASP A 115 20.04 -13.37 -24.28
CA ASP A 115 21.02 -14.23 -24.92
C ASP A 115 20.58 -14.58 -26.35
N ASN A 116 21.55 -14.42 -27.26
CA ASN A 116 21.57 -14.46 -28.74
C ASN A 116 20.99 -13.26 -29.49
#